data_AF-A0A7Y7IKA8-F1
#
_entry.id   AF-A0A7Y7IKA8-F1
#
_cell.length_a   1.000
_cell.length_b   1.000
_cell.length_c   1.000
_cell.angle_alpha   90.00
_cell.angle_beta   90.00
_cell.angle_gamma   90.00
#
_symmetry.space_group_name_H-M   'P 1'
#
loop_
_entity.id
_entity.type
_entity.pdbx_description
1 polymer ?
#
loop_
_entity_poly.entity_id
_entity_poly.type
_entity_poly.pdbx_seq_one_letter_code
_entity_poly.pdbx_strand_id
1 'polypeptide(L)'
;MVTTGDALDNLKSSHRTWKKCWDAGETFRLDLLVMITSRSLSDSKRRNIEAYCRTNSLPVPRIYARQWLVESLRRDPDLRFELTGVEGRLEALTTKAPEPSSSITALFGRDEELDHLRAAVTLTTDVSLVGVPGVGKSRLLAELEGGVHFIDRLARDHLADDLFAIDPTTVVLDDAHLDQELLEQLVRIRSKERFSFTIVAATWPGTEAPVEALLNKPTRVEVDRLARAALDQMIQALGVHGVHARSLVLEQSDGRPGWAAILSRLVINGAGDDLATGQSLLDQVAGLATAIAGSPVLNDALACIAALGAASLEDIEIIASHAGVPYADLIAWLEVTAQGGLVERTSDKWSVLAPL
;
A
#
# COMPACT_ATOMS: atom_id res chain seq x y z
N MET A 1 31.91 -11.18 25.96
CA MET A 1 32.95 -12.14 25.51
C MET A 1 32.33 -13.03 24.44
N VAL A 2 32.80 -12.95 23.20
CA VAL A 2 32.31 -13.79 22.09
C VAL A 2 33.21 -15.01 22.00
N THR A 3 32.64 -16.20 22.12
CA THR A 3 33.40 -17.46 22.15
C THR A 3 32.86 -18.43 21.11
N THR A 4 33.74 -19.00 20.30
CA THR A 4 33.40 -20.05 19.34
C THR A 4 33.49 -21.42 20.02
N GLY A 5 32.43 -22.24 19.98
CA GLY A 5 32.46 -23.58 20.55
C GLY A 5 31.16 -24.02 21.19
N ASP A 6 31.22 -25.06 22.02
CA ASP A 6 30.05 -25.52 22.78
C ASP A 6 29.68 -24.56 23.91
N ALA A 7 28.38 -24.29 24.06
CA ALA A 7 27.89 -23.33 25.04
C ALA A 7 28.26 -23.71 26.49
N LEU A 8 28.22 -25.00 26.84
CA LEU A 8 28.56 -25.46 28.20
C LEU A 8 30.06 -25.39 28.46
N ASP A 9 30.87 -25.75 27.47
CA ASP A 9 32.33 -25.70 27.62
C ASP A 9 32.84 -24.25 27.72
N ASN A 10 32.23 -23.34 26.94
CA ASN A 10 32.49 -21.91 27.04
C ASN A 10 32.10 -21.36 28.42
N LEU A 11 30.96 -21.79 28.98
CA LEU A 11 30.56 -21.42 30.35
C LEU A 11 31.56 -21.93 31.40
N LYS A 12 31.99 -23.19 31.30
CA LYS A 12 32.99 -23.78 32.20
C LYS A 12 34.35 -23.09 32.10
N SER A 13 34.73 -22.64 30.90
CA SER A 13 35.98 -21.90 30.67
C SER A 13 35.91 -20.50 31.29
N SER A 14 34.79 -19.80 31.05
CA SER A 14 34.52 -18.47 31.62
C SER A 14 34.51 -18.51 33.15
N HIS A 15 33.80 -19.48 33.73
CA HIS A 15 33.72 -19.66 35.18
C HIS A 15 35.07 -20.00 35.82
N ARG A 16 35.93 -20.80 35.15
CA ARG A 16 37.32 -21.03 35.59
C ARG A 16 38.12 -19.73 35.63
N THR A 17 37.90 -18.84 34.67
CA THR A 17 38.55 -17.53 34.63
C THR A 17 38.05 -16.63 35.77
N TRP A 18 36.74 -16.61 36.01
CA TRP A 18 36.15 -15.88 37.14
C TRP A 18 36.67 -16.34 38.49
N LYS A 19 36.79 -17.66 38.70
CA LYS A 19 37.41 -18.21 39.92
C LYS A 19 38.83 -17.71 40.14
N LYS A 20 39.65 -17.68 39.08
CA LYS A 20 41.02 -17.14 39.19
C LYS A 20 41.03 -15.67 39.58
N CYS A 21 40.13 -14.86 39.02
CA CYS A 21 39.98 -13.46 39.41
C CYS A 21 39.55 -13.31 40.87
N TRP A 22 38.56 -14.09 41.32
CA TRP A 22 38.13 -14.10 42.72
C TRP A 22 39.26 -14.53 43.67
N ASP A 23 40.02 -15.56 43.31
CA ASP A 23 41.16 -16.05 44.09
C ASP A 23 42.32 -15.02 44.13
N ALA A 24 42.45 -14.20 43.08
CA ALA A 24 43.41 -13.09 43.00
C ALA A 24 42.95 -11.82 43.76
N GLY A 25 41.78 -11.85 44.40
CA GLY A 25 41.24 -10.75 45.20
C GLY A 25 40.37 -9.75 44.44
N GLU A 26 40.07 -9.99 43.16
CA GLU A 26 39.10 -9.15 42.44
C GLU A 26 37.67 -9.46 42.93
N THR A 27 36.99 -8.45 43.46
CA THR A 27 35.60 -8.58 43.90
C THR A 27 34.65 -8.05 42.83
N PHE A 28 34.08 -8.95 42.02
CA PHE A 28 32.91 -8.65 41.19
C PHE A 28 31.79 -9.65 41.48
N ARG A 29 30.56 -9.15 41.47
CA ARG A 29 29.34 -9.94 41.69
C ARG A 29 28.71 -10.30 40.35
N LEU A 30 28.33 -11.57 40.18
CA LEU A 30 27.68 -12.05 38.96
C LEU A 30 26.18 -12.14 39.20
N ASP A 31 25.45 -11.10 38.78
CA ASP A 31 24.00 -10.99 39.01
C ASP A 31 23.15 -11.58 37.89
N LEU A 32 23.65 -11.48 36.67
CA LEU A 32 22.94 -11.93 35.47
C LEU A 32 23.89 -12.69 34.57
N LEU A 33 23.45 -13.88 34.15
CA LEU A 33 24.14 -14.67 33.14
C LEU A 33 23.25 -14.74 31.89
N VAL A 34 23.70 -14.09 30.82
CA VAL A 34 23.05 -14.15 29.51
C VAL A 34 23.91 -14.97 28.57
N MET A 35 23.31 -15.97 27.92
CA MET A 35 23.98 -16.81 26.94
C MET A 35 23.26 -16.69 25.60
N ILE A 36 23.93 -16.11 24.61
CA ILE A 36 23.44 -15.98 23.25
C ILE A 36 24.24 -16.94 22.36
N THR A 37 23.57 -17.76 21.56
CA THR A 37 24.25 -18.68 20.63
C THR A 37 23.48 -18.84 19.32
N SER A 38 24.22 -18.86 18.20
CA SER A 38 23.69 -19.16 16.87
C SER A 38 23.42 -20.65 16.64
N ARG A 39 23.77 -21.52 17.59
CA ARG A 39 23.53 -22.97 17.53
C ARG A 39 22.20 -23.34 18.19
N SER A 40 21.56 -24.38 17.68
CA SER A 40 20.41 -24.99 18.35
C SER A 40 20.89 -25.70 19.63
N LEU A 41 20.16 -25.51 20.73
CA LEU A 41 20.43 -26.18 22.00
C LEU A 41 19.31 -27.19 22.27
N SER A 42 19.68 -28.45 22.47
CA SER A 42 18.73 -29.48 22.89
C SER A 42 18.33 -29.30 24.36
N ASP A 43 17.17 -29.83 24.74
CA ASP A 43 16.67 -29.77 26.11
C ASP A 43 17.64 -30.39 27.12
N SER A 44 18.26 -31.52 26.77
CA SER A 44 19.28 -32.15 27.61
C SER A 44 20.46 -31.21 27.85
N LYS A 45 20.87 -30.43 26.84
CA LYS A 45 22.00 -29.51 26.97
C LYS A 45 21.62 -28.27 27.80
N ARG A 46 20.39 -27.76 27.66
CA ARG A 46 19.86 -26.70 28.53
C ARG A 46 19.85 -27.13 30.00
N ARG A 47 19.34 -28.33 30.28
CA ARG A 47 19.33 -28.89 31.66
C ARG A 47 20.73 -29.04 32.22
N ASN A 48 21.69 -29.48 31.42
CA ASN A 48 23.09 -29.61 31.86
C ASN A 48 23.72 -28.25 32.20
N ILE A 49 23.41 -27.21 31.44
CA ILE A 49 23.85 -25.83 31.70
C ILE A 49 23.24 -25.31 33.01
N GLU A 50 21.94 -25.47 33.20
CA GLU A 50 21.25 -25.06 34.43
C GLU A 50 21.78 -25.81 35.66
N ALA A 51 21.97 -27.12 35.54
CA ALA A 51 22.54 -27.94 36.61
C ALA A 51 23.95 -27.45 36.98
N TYR A 52 24.79 -27.16 35.98
CA TYR A 52 26.13 -26.62 36.22
C TYR A 52 26.07 -25.28 36.97
N CYS A 53 25.17 -24.36 36.60
CA CYS A 53 25.02 -23.10 37.31
C CYS A 53 24.59 -23.31 38.78
N ARG A 54 23.61 -24.19 39.03
CA ARG A 54 23.15 -24.51 40.40
C ARG A 54 24.26 -25.09 41.27
N THR A 55 25.02 -26.06 40.74
CA THR A 55 26.13 -26.69 41.48
C THR A 55 27.23 -25.71 41.85
N ASN A 56 27.41 -24.64 41.05
CA ASN A 56 28.46 -23.65 41.25
C ASN A 56 27.95 -22.31 41.81
N SER A 57 26.71 -22.28 42.33
CA SER A 57 26.10 -21.08 42.89
C SER A 57 26.09 -19.87 41.93
N LEU A 58 25.97 -20.14 40.62
CA LEU A 58 25.82 -19.11 39.59
C LEU A 58 24.34 -18.82 39.33
N PRO A 59 23.98 -17.60 38.86
CA PRO A 59 22.63 -17.30 38.41
C PRO A 59 22.14 -18.27 37.33
N VAL A 60 20.84 -18.55 37.33
CA VAL A 60 20.20 -19.31 36.25
C VAL A 60 20.36 -18.54 34.94
N PRO A 61 20.95 -19.15 33.91
CA PRO A 61 21.24 -18.45 32.67
C PRO A 61 19.97 -18.14 31.89
N ARG A 62 19.86 -16.92 31.37
CA ARG A 62 18.93 -16.59 30.28
C ARG A 62 19.56 -17.05 28.97
N ILE A 63 19.01 -18.13 28.40
CA ILE A 63 19.55 -18.76 27.20
C ILE A 63 18.73 -18.34 25.97
N TYR A 64 19.41 -17.65 25.06
CA TYR A 64 18.90 -17.25 23.76
C TYR A 64 19.62 -18.05 22.66
N ALA A 65 18.98 -19.14 22.22
CA ALA A 65 19.55 -20.06 21.23
C ALA A 65 19.18 -19.64 19.79
N ARG A 66 19.61 -20.43 18.79
CA ARG A 66 19.39 -20.16 17.35
C ARG A 66 17.99 -19.67 17.00
N GLN A 67 16.94 -20.32 17.52
CA GLN A 67 15.57 -19.97 17.18
C GLN A 67 15.19 -18.57 17.63
N TRP A 68 15.60 -18.17 18.84
CA TRP A 68 15.42 -16.80 19.31
C TRP A 68 16.23 -15.83 18.45
N LEU A 69 17.49 -16.16 18.14
CA LEU A 69 18.36 -15.28 17.36
C LEU A 69 17.79 -15.04 15.95
N VAL A 70 17.29 -16.09 15.29
CA VAL A 70 16.64 -15.99 13.98
C VAL A 70 15.38 -15.13 14.06
N GLU A 71 14.55 -15.33 15.08
CA GLU A 71 13.34 -14.53 15.28
C GLU A 71 13.66 -13.06 15.56
N SER A 72 14.66 -12.79 16.39
CA SER A 72 15.11 -11.43 16.71
C SER A 72 15.70 -10.72 15.49
N LEU A 73 16.60 -11.37 14.74
CA LEU A 73 17.16 -10.80 13.50
C LEU A 73 16.10 -10.57 12.41
N ARG A 74 15.00 -11.31 12.46
CA ARG A 74 13.90 -11.12 11.53
C ARG A 74 13.01 -9.94 11.92
N ARG A 75 12.77 -9.73 13.21
CA ARG A 75 11.90 -8.67 13.72
C ARG A 75 12.57 -7.30 13.80
N ASP A 76 13.88 -7.29 13.93
CA ASP A 76 14.65 -6.09 14.21
C ASP A 76 15.66 -5.84 13.05
N PRO A 77 15.30 -4.98 12.09
CA PRO A 77 16.14 -4.65 10.94
C PRO A 77 17.49 -4.04 11.34
N ASP A 78 17.51 -3.21 12.38
CA ASP A 78 18.72 -2.56 12.88
C ASP A 78 19.67 -3.60 13.47
N LEU A 79 19.17 -4.49 14.31
CA LEU A 79 19.93 -5.60 14.88
C LEU A 79 20.49 -6.52 13.78
N ARG A 80 19.72 -6.75 12.72
CA ARG A 80 20.17 -7.55 11.58
C ARG A 80 21.28 -6.86 10.79
N PHE A 81 21.16 -5.56 10.54
CA PHE A 81 22.23 -4.81 9.90
C PHE A 81 23.49 -4.79 10.76
N GLU A 82 23.38 -4.50 12.06
CA GLU A 82 24.51 -4.48 12.98
C GLU A 82 25.24 -5.84 13.06
N LEU A 83 24.49 -6.95 13.08
CA LEU A 83 25.06 -8.29 13.27
C LEU A 83 25.45 -9.00 11.98
N THR A 84 24.85 -8.64 10.83
CA THR A 84 25.04 -9.37 9.56
C THR A 84 25.44 -8.49 8.37
N GLY A 85 25.30 -7.17 8.48
CA GLY A 85 25.48 -6.23 7.38
C GLY A 85 24.38 -6.25 6.32
N VAL A 86 23.29 -7.00 6.56
CA VAL A 86 22.13 -7.06 5.66
C VAL A 86 21.19 -5.90 6.01
N GLU A 87 21.01 -4.98 5.07
CA GLU A 87 20.19 -3.78 5.22
C GLU A 87 18.69 -4.14 5.13
N GLY A 88 17.90 -3.72 6.11
CA GLY A 88 16.44 -3.64 6.00
C GLY A 88 16.06 -2.16 6.04
N ARG A 89 15.55 -1.62 4.93
CA ARG A 89 15.08 -0.23 4.88
C ARG A 89 13.58 -0.21 5.09
N LEU A 90 13.10 0.76 5.87
CA LEU A 90 11.68 0.99 6.14
C LEU A 90 11.12 2.02 5.16
N GLU A 91 10.66 1.56 4.00
CA GLU A 91 10.13 2.42 2.92
C GLU A 91 8.90 1.82 2.20
N ALA A 92 8.55 0.56 2.47
CA ALA A 92 7.48 -0.17 1.80
C ALA A 92 6.08 0.14 2.37
N LEU A 93 5.99 0.59 3.63
CA LEU A 93 4.73 0.92 4.29
C LEU A 93 4.69 2.40 4.71
N THR A 94 3.71 3.13 4.20
CA THR A 94 3.44 4.53 4.57
C THR A 94 2.11 4.69 5.29
N THR A 95 2.04 5.58 6.28
CA THR A 95 0.80 5.91 7.00
C THR A 95 -0.11 6.87 6.25
N LYS A 96 0.40 7.47 5.16
CA LYS A 96 -0.37 8.38 4.32
C LYS A 96 -0.80 7.67 3.03
N ALA A 97 -2.08 7.76 2.70
CA ALA A 97 -2.53 7.53 1.33
C ALA A 97 -1.74 8.46 0.39
N PRO A 98 -1.44 8.05 -0.86
CA PRO A 98 -0.86 8.95 -1.85
C PRO A 98 -1.69 10.25 -1.89
N GLU A 99 -1.06 11.40 -1.62
CA GLU A 99 -1.81 12.62 -1.31
C GLU A 99 -2.75 12.99 -2.47
N PRO A 100 -4.08 13.08 -2.23
CA PRO A 100 -4.95 13.73 -3.20
C PRO A 100 -4.58 15.21 -3.21
N SER A 101 -4.37 15.77 -4.39
CA SER A 101 -3.94 17.16 -4.60
C SER A 101 -4.90 18.23 -4.03
N SER A 102 -6.04 17.84 -3.42
CA SER A 102 -7.10 18.72 -2.94
C SER A 102 -7.01 19.05 -1.44
N SER A 103 -7.06 20.34 -1.10
CA SER A 103 -7.01 20.93 0.24
C SER A 103 -8.28 20.71 1.09
N ILE A 104 -9.18 19.79 0.71
CA ILE A 104 -10.41 19.51 1.44
C ILE A 104 -10.16 18.38 2.44
N THR A 105 -10.37 18.67 3.71
CA THR A 105 -10.29 17.69 4.79
C THR A 105 -11.62 17.00 5.09
N ALA A 106 -12.77 17.56 4.68
CA ALA A 106 -14.08 16.94 4.94
C ALA A 106 -14.41 15.81 3.95
N LEU A 107 -14.97 14.71 4.46
CA LEU A 107 -15.60 13.66 3.66
C LEU A 107 -17.08 14.02 3.44
N PHE A 108 -17.57 13.90 2.20
CA PHE A 108 -18.94 14.29 1.85
C PHE A 108 -19.73 13.07 1.36
N GLY A 109 -20.89 12.80 1.99
CA GLY A 109 -21.87 11.83 1.50
C GLY A 109 -21.36 10.40 1.34
N ARG A 110 -20.42 9.98 2.21
CA ARG A 110 -19.81 8.65 2.22
C ARG A 110 -19.92 7.94 3.57
N ASP A 111 -20.86 8.37 4.40
CA ASP A 111 -20.99 7.87 5.77
C ASP A 111 -21.33 6.37 5.78
N GLU A 112 -22.23 5.93 4.89
CA GLU A 112 -22.62 4.53 4.77
C GLU A 112 -21.47 3.63 4.29
N GLU A 113 -20.74 4.05 3.25
CA GLU A 113 -19.59 3.29 2.74
C GLU A 113 -18.44 3.26 3.76
N LEU A 114 -18.22 4.35 4.50
CA LEU A 114 -17.21 4.40 5.55
C LEU A 114 -17.56 3.48 6.72
N ASP A 115 -18.82 3.47 7.16
CA ASP A 115 -19.29 2.59 8.22
C ASP A 115 -19.19 1.12 7.80
N HIS A 116 -19.54 0.81 6.55
CA HIS A 116 -19.40 -0.54 6.01
C HIS A 116 -17.92 -0.97 5.94
N LEU A 117 -17.04 -0.09 5.48
CA LEU A 117 -15.59 -0.34 5.43
C LEU A 117 -15.00 -0.55 6.83
N ARG A 118 -15.37 0.28 7.80
CA ARG A 118 -14.93 0.16 9.21
C ARG A 118 -15.42 -1.14 9.84
N ALA A 119 -16.68 -1.51 9.59
CA ALA A 119 -17.23 -2.77 10.06
C ALA A 119 -16.47 -3.98 9.48
N ALA A 120 -16.18 -3.95 8.18
CA ALA A 120 -15.45 -5.03 7.49
C ALA A 120 -14.01 -5.19 8.02
N VAL A 121 -13.30 -4.08 8.25
CA VAL A 121 -11.95 -4.11 8.83
C VAL A 121 -11.99 -4.62 10.29
N THR A 122 -12.97 -4.20 11.08
CA THR A 122 -13.13 -4.63 12.48
C THR A 122 -13.39 -6.13 12.60
N LEU A 123 -14.08 -6.72 11.63
CA LEU A 123 -14.34 -8.16 11.56
C LEU A 123 -13.10 -8.99 11.19
N THR A 124 -11.94 -8.37 10.97
CA THR A 124 -10.68 -9.02 10.56
C THR A 124 -10.79 -9.84 9.27
N THR A 125 -11.81 -9.54 8.45
CA THR A 125 -11.94 -10.06 7.08
C THR A 125 -11.18 -9.18 6.12
N ASP A 126 -10.61 -9.77 5.06
CA ASP A 126 -10.07 -8.96 3.97
C ASP A 126 -11.18 -8.15 3.30
N VAL A 127 -10.81 -7.06 2.64
CA VAL A 127 -11.75 -6.16 1.99
C VAL A 127 -11.38 -5.94 0.54
N SER A 128 -12.38 -6.06 -0.34
CA SER A 128 -12.31 -5.66 -1.75
C SER A 128 -13.06 -4.33 -1.89
N LEU A 129 -12.34 -3.23 -2.11
CA LEU A 129 -12.92 -1.90 -2.29
C LEU A 129 -13.04 -1.60 -3.79
N VAL A 130 -14.25 -1.68 -4.33
CA VAL A 130 -14.50 -1.58 -5.77
C VAL A 130 -15.12 -0.24 -6.12
N GLY A 131 -14.59 0.47 -7.11
CA GLY A 131 -15.20 1.71 -7.60
C GLY A 131 -14.44 2.31 -8.76
N VAL A 132 -15.12 3.04 -9.64
CA VAL A 132 -14.48 3.66 -10.80
C VAL A 132 -13.42 4.69 -10.37
N PRO A 133 -12.44 5.03 -11.21
CA PRO A 133 -11.46 6.06 -10.89
C PRO A 133 -12.12 7.40 -10.53
N GLY A 134 -11.53 8.13 -9.58
CA GLY A 134 -12.00 9.45 -9.17
C GLY A 134 -13.24 9.50 -8.25
N VAL A 135 -13.85 8.36 -7.89
CA VAL A 135 -14.99 8.31 -6.93
C VAL A 135 -14.61 8.59 -5.49
N GLY A 136 -13.31 8.55 -5.17
CA GLY A 136 -12.78 8.85 -3.83
C GLY A 136 -12.38 7.63 -3.00
N LYS A 137 -12.05 6.48 -3.60
CA LYS A 137 -11.57 5.28 -2.88
C LYS A 137 -10.39 5.59 -1.95
N SER A 138 -9.31 6.19 -2.46
CA SER A 138 -8.13 6.55 -1.66
C SER A 138 -8.46 7.56 -0.56
N ARG A 139 -9.41 8.48 -0.80
CA ARG A 139 -9.92 9.43 0.21
C ARG A 139 -10.70 8.72 1.32
N LEU A 140 -11.53 7.72 0.97
CA LEU A 140 -12.28 6.89 1.92
C LEU A 140 -11.33 6.05 2.77
N LEU A 141 -10.30 5.46 2.16
CA LEU A 141 -9.26 4.70 2.85
C LEU A 141 -8.46 5.57 3.84
N ALA A 142 -8.25 6.85 3.53
CA ALA A 142 -7.59 7.80 4.43
C ALA A 142 -8.42 8.14 5.68
N GLU A 143 -9.72 7.82 5.72
CA GLU A 143 -10.59 8.00 6.91
C GLU A 143 -10.58 6.78 7.85
N LEU A 144 -9.86 5.72 7.47
CA LEU A 144 -9.64 4.59 8.35
C LEU A 144 -8.63 4.97 9.44
N GLU A 145 -9.06 4.85 10.68
CA GLU A 145 -8.22 5.05 11.86
C GLU A 145 -7.58 3.72 12.29
N GLY A 146 -6.51 3.79 13.09
CA GLY A 146 -6.04 2.62 13.85
C GLY A 146 -4.89 1.81 13.25
N GLY A 147 -3.86 2.45 12.69
CA GLY A 147 -2.65 1.75 12.23
C GLY A 147 -2.80 1.17 10.82
N VAL A 148 -3.34 1.99 9.92
CA VAL A 148 -3.51 1.70 8.50
C VAL A 148 -2.24 2.08 7.75
N HIS A 149 -1.73 1.17 6.94
CA HIS A 149 -0.50 1.38 6.17
C HIS A 149 -0.74 1.06 4.70
N PHE A 150 -0.34 1.97 3.82
CA PHE A 150 -0.38 1.80 2.37
C PHE A 150 0.94 1.22 1.89
N ILE A 151 0.87 0.28 0.95
CA ILE A 151 2.05 -0.30 0.32
C ILE A 151 2.56 0.64 -0.78
N ASP A 152 3.84 1.01 -0.69
CA ASP A 152 4.57 1.60 -1.81
C ASP A 152 5.09 0.47 -2.73
N ARG A 153 4.62 0.48 -3.98
CA ARG A 153 4.99 -0.51 -5.01
C ARG A 153 6.48 -0.49 -5.33
N LEU A 154 7.13 0.69 -5.23
CA LEU A 154 8.54 0.85 -5.56
C LEU A 154 9.46 0.21 -4.52
N ALA A 155 8.98 0.02 -3.30
CA ALA A 155 9.74 -0.53 -2.18
C ALA A 155 9.32 -1.98 -1.81
N ARG A 156 8.71 -2.72 -2.75
CA ARG A 156 8.18 -4.09 -2.50
C ARG A 156 9.19 -5.09 -1.94
N ASP A 157 10.48 -4.91 -2.23
CA ASP A 157 11.55 -5.80 -1.76
C ASP A 157 11.75 -5.74 -0.23
N HIS A 158 11.30 -4.65 0.41
CA HIS A 158 11.40 -4.43 1.85
C HIS A 158 10.10 -4.68 2.61
N LEU A 159 9.01 -5.05 1.91
CA LEU A 159 7.68 -5.22 2.50
C LEU A 159 7.65 -6.13 3.72
N ALA A 160 8.39 -7.24 3.71
CA ALA A 160 8.41 -8.16 4.84
C ALA A 160 9.02 -7.54 6.10
N ASP A 161 10.06 -6.73 5.95
CA ASP A 161 10.75 -6.08 7.06
C ASP A 161 9.88 -4.99 7.69
N ASP A 162 9.21 -4.19 6.85
CA ASP A 162 8.27 -3.17 7.29
C ASP A 162 7.09 -3.77 8.06
N LEU A 163 6.55 -4.89 7.57
CA LEU A 163 5.47 -5.60 8.25
C LEU A 163 5.90 -6.10 9.65
N PHE A 164 7.16 -6.52 9.82
CA PHE A 164 7.67 -6.91 11.14
C PHE A 164 7.91 -5.73 12.08
N ALA A 165 8.49 -4.65 11.56
CA ALA A 165 8.85 -3.50 12.37
C ALA A 165 7.61 -2.71 12.83
N ILE A 166 6.62 -2.59 11.95
CA ILE A 166 5.41 -1.78 12.18
C ILE A 166 4.31 -2.60 12.87
N ASP A 167 4.21 -3.90 12.57
CA ASP A 167 3.12 -4.79 13.01
C ASP A 167 1.73 -4.16 12.77
N PRO A 168 1.39 -3.82 11.51
CA PRO A 168 0.19 -3.04 11.21
C PRO A 168 -1.08 -3.84 11.51
N THR A 169 -2.17 -3.16 11.80
CA THR A 169 -3.50 -3.80 11.93
C THR A 169 -4.16 -3.98 10.57
N THR A 170 -3.91 -3.03 9.66
CA THR A 170 -4.53 -2.97 8.34
C THR A 170 -3.49 -2.55 7.30
N VAL A 171 -3.43 -3.31 6.22
CA VAL A 171 -2.53 -3.03 5.08
C VAL A 171 -3.37 -2.79 3.84
N VAL A 172 -3.13 -1.66 3.19
CA VAL A 172 -3.87 -1.20 2.02
C VAL A 172 -3.00 -1.33 0.79
N LEU A 173 -3.52 -2.00 -0.23
CA LEU A 173 -2.96 -1.99 -1.58
C LEU A 173 -3.93 -1.23 -2.48
N ASP A 174 -3.57 0.01 -2.82
CA ASP A 174 -4.36 0.80 -3.76
C ASP A 174 -4.16 0.27 -5.19
N ASP A 175 -5.21 0.34 -5.99
CA ASP A 175 -5.29 -0.20 -7.36
C ASP A 175 -4.67 -1.61 -7.53
N ALA A 176 -5.01 -2.56 -6.66
CA ALA A 176 -4.42 -3.90 -6.57
C ALA A 176 -4.50 -4.74 -7.86
N HIS A 177 -5.45 -4.45 -8.75
CA HIS A 177 -5.54 -5.08 -10.07
C HIS A 177 -4.34 -4.77 -10.98
N LEU A 178 -3.59 -3.70 -10.71
CA LEU A 178 -2.41 -3.33 -11.49
C LEU A 178 -1.16 -4.13 -11.10
N ASP A 179 -1.13 -4.70 -9.89
CA ASP A 179 0.01 -5.44 -9.37
C ASP A 179 -0.46 -6.64 -8.54
N GLN A 180 -1.01 -7.63 -9.25
CA GLN A 180 -1.50 -8.86 -8.65
C GLN A 180 -0.35 -9.68 -8.03
N GLU A 181 0.87 -9.59 -8.57
CA GLU A 181 2.06 -10.26 -8.03
C GLU A 181 2.37 -9.75 -6.62
N LEU A 182 2.31 -8.43 -6.41
CA LEU A 182 2.49 -7.83 -5.08
C LEU A 182 1.41 -8.25 -4.09
N LEU A 183 0.15 -8.34 -4.53
CA LEU A 183 -0.93 -8.85 -3.68
C LEU A 183 -0.70 -10.32 -3.29
N GLU A 184 -0.29 -11.17 -4.23
CA GLU A 184 0.08 -12.55 -3.95
C GLU A 184 1.23 -12.63 -2.95
N GLN A 185 2.26 -11.81 -3.13
CA GLN A 185 3.40 -11.73 -2.23
C GLN A 185 2.95 -11.34 -0.81
N LEU A 186 2.08 -10.32 -0.67
CA LEU A 186 1.53 -9.88 0.61
C LEU A 186 0.76 -11.00 1.32
N VAL A 187 -0.12 -11.71 0.60
CA VAL A 187 -0.90 -12.84 1.14
C VAL A 187 0.01 -13.99 1.56
N ARG A 188 1.06 -14.28 0.77
CA ARG A 188 2.06 -15.29 1.10
C ARG A 188 2.87 -14.91 2.34
N ILE A 189 3.31 -13.65 2.47
CA ILE A 189 4.02 -13.16 3.66
C ILE A 189 3.11 -13.30 4.89
N ARG A 190 1.87 -12.80 4.82
CA ARG A 190 0.90 -12.89 5.92
C ARG A 190 0.72 -14.32 6.41
N SER A 191 0.48 -15.27 5.50
CA SER A 191 0.21 -16.67 5.83
C SER A 191 1.44 -17.41 6.37
N LYS A 192 2.60 -17.26 5.70
CA LYS A 192 3.86 -17.88 6.11
C LYS A 192 4.31 -17.38 7.47
N GLU A 193 4.16 -16.08 7.70
CA GLU A 193 4.66 -15.41 8.89
C GLU A 193 3.62 -15.22 10.00
N ARG A 194 2.39 -15.68 9.77
CA ARG A 194 1.28 -15.67 10.73
C ARG A 194 0.93 -14.28 11.24
N PHE A 195 1.01 -13.28 10.37
CA PHE A 195 0.51 -11.94 10.68
C PHE A 195 -1.02 -11.96 10.76
N SER A 196 -1.58 -11.07 11.60
CA SER A 196 -3.02 -10.95 11.84
C SER A 196 -3.68 -9.73 11.18
N PHE A 197 -2.95 -9.01 10.31
CA PHE A 197 -3.49 -7.82 9.67
C PHE A 197 -4.57 -8.15 8.63
N THR A 198 -5.51 -7.22 8.48
CA THR A 198 -6.50 -7.20 7.39
C THR A 198 -5.89 -6.60 6.14
N ILE A 199 -6.14 -7.20 4.97
CA ILE A 199 -5.78 -6.63 3.68
C ILE A 199 -6.99 -5.89 3.11
N VAL A 200 -6.81 -4.62 2.74
CA VAL A 200 -7.78 -3.85 1.96
C VAL A 200 -7.21 -3.62 0.57
N ALA A 201 -7.79 -4.29 -0.43
CA ALA A 201 -7.38 -4.17 -1.82
C ALA A 201 -8.37 -3.26 -2.56
N ALA A 202 -7.92 -2.09 -3.00
CA ALA A 202 -8.75 -1.22 -3.83
C ALA A 202 -8.64 -1.63 -5.30
N THR A 203 -9.76 -1.68 -6.01
CA THR A 203 -9.79 -2.13 -7.40
C THR A 203 -10.88 -1.44 -8.20
N TRP A 204 -10.85 -1.61 -9.52
CA TRP A 204 -11.88 -1.07 -10.39
C TRP A 204 -12.93 -2.12 -10.75
N PRO A 205 -14.15 -1.68 -11.10
CA PRO A 205 -15.18 -2.58 -11.58
C PRO A 205 -14.71 -3.38 -12.79
N GLY A 206 -15.06 -4.67 -12.83
CA GLY A 206 -14.64 -5.62 -13.87
C GLY A 206 -13.32 -6.34 -13.59
N THR A 207 -12.55 -5.89 -12.59
CA THR A 207 -11.24 -6.48 -12.23
C THR A 207 -11.22 -7.07 -10.83
N GLU A 208 -12.38 -7.17 -10.17
CA GLU A 208 -12.49 -7.65 -8.80
C GLU A 208 -12.20 -9.15 -8.65
N ALA A 209 -12.62 -9.99 -9.62
CA ALA A 209 -12.61 -11.43 -9.43
C ALA A 209 -11.19 -12.01 -9.24
N PRO A 210 -10.17 -11.61 -10.02
CA PRO A 210 -8.78 -12.02 -9.77
C PRO A 210 -8.22 -11.53 -8.42
N VAL A 211 -8.64 -10.34 -7.97
CA VAL A 211 -8.22 -9.75 -6.68
C VAL A 211 -8.86 -10.50 -5.51
N GLU A 212 -10.19 -10.67 -5.55
CA GLU A 212 -10.98 -11.34 -4.52
C GLU A 212 -10.58 -12.81 -4.33
N ALA A 213 -10.14 -13.49 -5.40
CA ALA A 213 -9.66 -14.86 -5.34
C ALA A 213 -8.39 -15.03 -4.49
N LEU A 214 -7.59 -13.97 -4.33
CA LEU A 214 -6.37 -13.97 -3.50
C LEU A 214 -6.63 -13.63 -2.03
N LEU A 215 -7.77 -12.97 -1.75
CA LEU A 215 -8.13 -12.50 -0.42
C LEU A 215 -8.80 -13.60 0.41
N ASN A 216 -8.61 -13.53 1.73
CA ASN A 216 -9.24 -14.46 2.66
C ASN A 216 -10.64 -13.97 3.03
N LYS A 217 -11.67 -14.59 2.43
CA LYS A 217 -13.09 -14.27 2.65
C LYS A 217 -13.36 -12.77 2.51
N PRO A 218 -13.11 -12.18 1.33
CA PRO A 218 -13.22 -10.74 1.15
C PRO A 218 -14.66 -10.28 1.39
N THR A 219 -14.81 -9.21 2.18
CA THR A 219 -16.03 -8.40 2.21
C THR A 219 -15.91 -7.35 1.11
N ARG A 220 -16.89 -7.30 0.21
CA ARG A 220 -16.93 -6.33 -0.88
C ARG A 220 -17.59 -5.03 -0.41
N VAL A 221 -16.91 -3.92 -0.63
CA VAL A 221 -17.41 -2.56 -0.40
C VAL A 221 -17.40 -1.82 -1.73
N GLU A 222 -18.57 -1.44 -2.22
CA GLU A 222 -18.71 -0.70 -3.47
C GLU A 222 -18.73 0.81 -3.19
N VAL A 223 -17.95 1.57 -3.96
CA VAL A 223 -17.90 3.02 -3.91
C VAL A 223 -18.41 3.55 -5.23
N ASP A 224 -19.70 3.89 -5.23
CA ASP A 224 -20.38 4.43 -6.39
C ASP A 224 -20.07 5.91 -6.62
N ARG A 225 -20.64 6.49 -7.67
CA ARG A 225 -20.62 7.93 -7.89
C ARG A 225 -21.32 8.67 -6.74
N LEU A 226 -20.79 9.83 -6.36
CA LEU A 226 -21.33 10.64 -5.29
C LEU A 226 -22.68 11.24 -5.70
N ALA A 227 -23.66 11.21 -4.79
CA ALA A 227 -24.96 11.83 -5.02
C ALA A 227 -24.82 13.32 -5.34
N ARG A 228 -25.61 13.82 -6.30
CA ARG A 228 -25.53 15.21 -6.80
C ARG A 228 -25.59 16.25 -5.67
N ALA A 229 -26.41 16.01 -4.64
CA ALA A 229 -26.52 16.92 -3.49
C ALA A 229 -25.23 16.98 -2.65
N ALA A 230 -24.60 15.85 -2.38
CA ALA A 230 -23.33 15.79 -1.65
C ALA A 230 -22.17 16.37 -2.48
N LEU A 231 -22.19 16.15 -3.81
CA LEU A 231 -21.22 16.74 -4.72
C LEU A 231 -21.36 18.26 -4.79
N ASP A 232 -22.58 18.81 -4.82
CA ASP A 232 -22.81 20.26 -4.79
C ASP A 232 -22.32 20.88 -3.49
N GLN A 233 -22.54 20.20 -2.35
CA GLN A 233 -21.99 20.63 -1.06
C GLN A 233 -20.45 20.68 -1.07
N MET A 234 -19.80 19.66 -1.64
CA MET A 234 -18.35 19.63 -1.81
C MET A 234 -17.85 20.78 -2.69
N ILE A 235 -18.51 21.03 -3.83
CA ILE A 235 -18.16 22.12 -4.76
C ILE A 235 -18.33 23.50 -4.10
N GLN A 236 -19.38 23.68 -3.29
CA GLN A 236 -19.56 24.88 -2.50
C GLN A 236 -18.47 25.05 -1.44
N ALA A 237 -18.09 23.96 -0.75
CA ALA A 237 -17.00 23.97 0.23
C ALA A 237 -15.64 24.27 -0.39
N LEU A 238 -15.46 23.95 -1.68
CA LEU A 238 -14.29 24.34 -2.47
C LEU A 238 -14.22 25.84 -2.80
N GLY A 239 -15.32 26.57 -2.61
CA GLY A 239 -15.39 28.02 -2.86
C GLY A 239 -16.13 28.42 -4.14
N VAL A 240 -16.76 27.47 -4.85
CA VAL A 240 -17.58 27.79 -6.03
C VAL A 240 -19.00 28.10 -5.58
N HIS A 241 -19.38 29.37 -5.54
CA HIS A 241 -20.71 29.80 -5.08
C HIS A 241 -21.69 30.22 -6.20
N GLY A 242 -21.19 30.49 -7.41
CA GLY A 242 -22.02 30.90 -8.54
C GLY A 242 -22.87 29.75 -9.09
N VAL A 243 -24.18 29.94 -9.23
CA VAL A 243 -25.14 28.88 -9.66
C VAL A 243 -24.76 28.25 -11.00
N HIS A 244 -24.33 29.06 -11.98
CA HIS A 244 -23.97 28.57 -13.32
C HIS A 244 -22.70 27.72 -13.30
N ALA A 245 -21.63 28.20 -12.64
CA ALA A 245 -20.41 27.42 -12.44
C ALA A 245 -20.68 26.15 -11.62
N ARG A 246 -21.55 26.26 -10.61
CA ARG A 246 -22.34 25.20 -9.95
C ARG A 246 -22.68 24.04 -10.89
N SER A 247 -23.60 24.36 -11.80
CA SER A 247 -24.20 23.39 -12.72
C SER A 247 -23.15 22.78 -13.65
N LEU A 248 -22.26 23.60 -14.20
CA LEU A 248 -21.21 23.14 -15.11
C LEU A 248 -20.27 22.12 -14.45
N VAL A 249 -19.80 22.40 -13.22
CA VAL A 249 -18.93 21.46 -12.50
C VAL A 249 -19.71 20.19 -12.14
N LEU A 250 -20.97 20.29 -11.70
CA LEU A 250 -21.80 19.13 -11.38
C LEU A 250 -22.07 18.23 -12.57
N GLU A 251 -22.31 18.80 -13.74
CA GLU A 251 -22.52 18.07 -14.99
C GLU A 251 -21.22 17.41 -15.43
N GLN A 252 -20.14 18.19 -15.59
CA GLN A 252 -18.87 17.67 -16.11
C GLN A 252 -18.14 16.72 -15.17
N SER A 253 -18.40 16.77 -13.85
CA SER A 253 -17.79 15.83 -12.90
C SER A 253 -18.46 14.46 -12.88
N ASP A 254 -19.68 14.34 -13.42
CA ASP A 254 -20.42 13.06 -13.54
C ASP A 254 -20.43 12.23 -12.23
N GLY A 255 -20.65 12.91 -11.09
CA GLY A 255 -20.69 12.25 -9.79
C GLY A 255 -19.32 11.85 -9.23
N ARG A 256 -18.20 12.26 -9.84
CA ARG A 256 -16.84 11.90 -9.40
C ARG A 256 -16.19 13.05 -8.60
N PRO A 257 -16.00 12.90 -7.28
CA PRO A 257 -15.40 13.93 -6.43
C PRO A 257 -14.02 14.42 -6.89
N GLY A 258 -13.16 13.52 -7.39
CA GLY A 258 -11.83 13.88 -7.88
C GLY A 258 -11.90 14.89 -9.05
N TRP A 259 -12.82 14.66 -9.98
CA TRP A 259 -13.08 15.56 -11.11
C TRP A 259 -13.70 16.87 -10.64
N ALA A 260 -14.70 16.82 -9.76
CA ALA A 260 -15.31 18.03 -9.20
C ALA A 260 -14.29 18.94 -8.49
N ALA A 261 -13.32 18.37 -7.79
CA ALA A 261 -12.24 19.12 -7.14
C ALA A 261 -11.34 19.85 -8.14
N ILE A 262 -10.95 19.17 -9.21
CA ILE A 262 -10.12 19.74 -10.29
C ILE A 262 -10.88 20.86 -11.01
N LEU A 263 -12.11 20.60 -11.43
CA LEU A 263 -12.94 21.56 -12.16
C LEU A 263 -13.28 22.79 -11.32
N SER A 264 -13.53 22.62 -10.02
CA SER A 264 -13.78 23.75 -9.12
C SER A 264 -12.56 24.67 -9.01
N ARG A 265 -11.34 24.12 -9.01
CA ARG A 265 -10.11 24.94 -9.00
C ARG A 265 -9.95 25.76 -10.27
N LEU A 266 -10.32 25.21 -11.42
CA LEU A 266 -10.32 25.95 -12.69
C LEU A 266 -11.25 27.16 -12.63
N VAL A 267 -12.46 26.98 -12.09
CA VAL A 267 -13.41 28.09 -11.88
C VAL A 267 -12.80 29.18 -10.99
N ILE A 268 -12.22 28.79 -9.86
CA ILE A 268 -11.66 29.73 -8.86
C ILE A 268 -10.48 30.50 -9.42
N ASN A 269 -9.65 29.86 -10.26
CA ASN A 269 -8.46 30.48 -10.87
C ASN A 269 -8.80 31.40 -12.06
N GLY A 270 -10.07 31.62 -12.38
CA GLY A 270 -10.50 32.56 -13.40
C GLY A 270 -10.54 32.00 -14.83
N ALA A 271 -10.41 30.68 -15.01
CA ALA A 271 -10.53 29.99 -16.29
C ALA A 271 -11.97 29.50 -16.57
N GLY A 272 -12.98 30.29 -16.13
CA GLY A 272 -14.39 29.90 -16.22
C GLY A 272 -14.92 29.77 -17.66
N ASP A 273 -14.42 30.60 -18.58
CA ASP A 273 -14.76 30.52 -20.01
C ASP A 273 -14.12 29.29 -20.67
N ASP A 274 -12.93 28.88 -20.22
CA ASP A 274 -12.25 27.66 -20.67
C ASP A 274 -12.90 26.38 -20.13
N LEU A 275 -13.60 26.46 -19.00
CA LEU A 275 -14.46 25.38 -18.49
C LEU A 275 -15.72 25.25 -19.35
N ALA A 276 -16.34 26.37 -19.73
CA ALA A 276 -17.55 26.39 -20.56
C ALA A 276 -17.29 25.88 -21.99
N THR A 277 -16.10 26.17 -22.53
CA THR A 277 -15.65 25.64 -23.83
C THR A 277 -15.05 24.25 -23.76
N GLY A 278 -14.77 23.74 -22.55
CA GLY A 278 -14.07 22.47 -22.34
C GLY A 278 -12.57 22.52 -22.65
N GLN A 279 -12.02 23.67 -23.04
CA GLN A 279 -10.61 23.82 -23.39
C GLN A 279 -9.68 23.51 -22.21
N SER A 280 -10.05 23.89 -20.98
CA SER A 280 -9.25 23.56 -19.79
C SER A 280 -9.22 22.07 -19.47
N LEU A 281 -10.31 21.35 -19.76
CA LEU A 281 -10.34 19.89 -19.66
C LEU A 281 -9.41 19.29 -20.71
N LEU A 282 -9.52 19.78 -21.95
CA LEU A 282 -8.73 19.30 -23.08
C LEU A 282 -7.23 19.54 -22.88
N ASP A 283 -6.82 20.70 -22.36
CA ASP A 283 -5.43 21.03 -22.05
C ASP A 283 -4.86 20.16 -20.93
N GLN A 284 -5.68 19.81 -19.93
CA GLN A 284 -5.28 18.87 -18.87
C GLN A 284 -5.18 17.44 -19.38
N VAL A 285 -6.14 16.98 -20.20
CA VAL A 285 -6.06 15.67 -20.85
C VAL A 285 -4.82 15.61 -21.73
N ALA A 286 -4.53 16.65 -22.51
CA ALA A 286 -3.35 16.72 -23.36
C ALA A 286 -2.05 16.73 -22.54
N GLY A 287 -2.01 17.45 -21.42
CA GLY A 287 -0.89 17.46 -20.49
C GLY A 287 -0.63 16.09 -19.85
N LEU A 288 -1.69 15.43 -19.37
CA LEU A 288 -1.63 14.07 -18.83
C LEU A 288 -1.22 13.05 -19.90
N ALA A 289 -1.81 13.12 -21.09
CA ALA A 289 -1.49 12.24 -22.19
C ALA A 289 -0.02 12.38 -22.62
N THR A 290 0.48 13.62 -22.66
CA THR A 290 1.90 13.90 -22.94
C THR A 290 2.80 13.39 -21.83
N ALA A 291 2.40 13.50 -20.56
CA ALA A 291 3.16 12.97 -19.43
C ALA A 291 3.25 11.44 -19.43
N ILE A 292 2.18 10.76 -19.84
CA ILE A 292 2.10 9.28 -19.90
C ILE A 292 2.89 8.75 -21.11
N ALA A 293 2.65 9.30 -22.30
CA ALA A 293 3.22 8.80 -23.55
C ALA A 293 4.54 9.46 -23.94
N GLY A 294 5.00 10.48 -23.19
CA GLY A 294 6.14 11.32 -23.55
C GLY A 294 5.95 12.12 -24.85
N SER A 295 4.74 12.11 -25.42
CA SER A 295 4.43 12.65 -26.75
C SER A 295 2.92 12.96 -26.87
N PRO A 296 2.51 13.82 -27.81
CA PRO A 296 1.09 14.15 -28.00
C PRO A 296 0.27 12.99 -28.58
N VAL A 297 0.91 11.88 -28.96
CA VAL A 297 0.28 10.80 -29.74
C VAL A 297 -0.87 10.11 -29.01
N LEU A 298 -0.77 9.98 -27.69
CA LEU A 298 -1.86 9.44 -26.89
C LEU A 298 -3.10 10.34 -26.94
N ASN A 299 -2.94 11.65 -26.99
CA ASN A 299 -4.07 12.58 -27.10
C ASN A 299 -4.82 12.40 -28.44
N ASP A 300 -4.08 12.19 -29.53
CA ASP A 300 -4.67 11.92 -30.84
C ASP A 300 -5.41 10.58 -30.86
N ALA A 301 -4.83 9.54 -30.24
CA ALA A 301 -5.48 8.24 -30.10
C ALA A 301 -6.78 8.34 -29.27
N LEU A 302 -6.77 9.08 -28.17
CA LEU A 302 -7.96 9.36 -27.36
C LEU A 302 -9.03 10.10 -28.17
N ALA A 303 -8.65 11.09 -28.99
CA ALA A 303 -9.57 11.79 -29.87
C ALA A 303 -10.21 10.85 -30.91
N CYS A 304 -9.45 9.91 -31.48
CA CYS A 304 -9.99 8.87 -32.35
C CYS A 304 -10.99 7.95 -31.64
N ILE A 305 -10.66 7.47 -30.44
CA ILE A 305 -11.55 6.62 -29.63
C ILE A 305 -12.84 7.38 -29.29
N ALA A 306 -12.73 8.65 -28.89
CA ALA A 306 -13.89 9.51 -28.61
C ALA A 306 -14.77 9.69 -29.85
N ALA A 307 -14.17 9.92 -31.03
CA ALA A 307 -14.90 10.07 -32.29
C ALA A 307 -15.66 8.80 -32.70
N LEU A 308 -15.12 7.61 -32.36
CA LEU A 308 -15.78 6.32 -32.57
C LEU A 308 -16.86 6.02 -31.51
N GLY A 309 -16.86 6.75 -30.39
CA GLY A 309 -17.71 6.50 -29.22
C GLY A 309 -17.24 5.31 -28.38
N ALA A 310 -16.87 4.20 -29.02
CA ALA A 310 -16.17 3.08 -28.41
C ALA A 310 -15.32 2.36 -29.47
N ALA A 311 -14.06 2.07 -29.17
CA ALA A 311 -13.10 1.41 -30.03
C ALA A 311 -12.86 -0.03 -29.57
N SER A 312 -13.06 -1.01 -30.46
CA SER A 312 -12.66 -2.42 -30.24
C SER A 312 -11.15 -2.61 -30.31
N LEU A 313 -10.63 -3.77 -29.92
CA LEU A 313 -9.20 -4.09 -30.08
C LEU A 313 -8.72 -3.97 -31.53
N GLU A 314 -9.55 -4.33 -32.52
CA GLU A 314 -9.24 -4.14 -33.94
C GLU A 314 -9.13 -2.65 -34.29
N ASP A 315 -10.03 -1.81 -33.75
CA ASP A 315 -9.97 -0.36 -33.93
C ASP A 315 -8.70 0.23 -33.29
N ILE A 316 -8.31 -0.26 -32.10
CA ILE A 316 -7.08 0.16 -31.43
C ILE A 316 -5.84 -0.20 -32.26
N GLU A 317 -5.82 -1.36 -32.92
CA GLU A 317 -4.72 -1.73 -33.83
C GLU A 317 -4.62 -0.78 -35.03
N ILE A 318 -5.77 -0.39 -35.60
CA ILE A 318 -5.83 0.61 -36.68
C ILE A 318 -5.37 1.99 -36.19
N ILE A 319 -5.85 2.42 -35.01
CA ILE A 319 -5.46 3.69 -34.40
C ILE A 319 -3.97 3.71 -34.10
N ALA A 320 -3.40 2.64 -33.53
CA ALA A 320 -1.97 2.52 -33.26
C ALA A 320 -1.14 2.66 -34.54
N SER A 321 -1.56 1.99 -35.62
CA SER A 321 -0.94 2.07 -36.93
C SER A 321 -0.99 3.49 -37.51
N HIS A 322 -2.13 4.18 -37.41
CA HIS A 322 -2.27 5.57 -37.85
C HIS A 322 -1.50 6.57 -37.00
N ALA A 323 -1.44 6.34 -35.70
CA ALA A 323 -0.71 7.15 -34.73
C ALA A 323 0.81 6.91 -34.79
N GLY A 324 1.25 5.85 -35.47
CA GLY A 324 2.67 5.49 -35.61
C GLY A 324 3.28 4.92 -34.33
N VAL A 325 2.48 4.26 -33.50
CA VAL A 325 2.89 3.72 -32.19
C VAL A 325 2.69 2.21 -32.16
N PRO A 326 3.58 1.43 -31.51
CA PRO A 326 3.36 0.01 -31.30
C PRO A 326 2.05 -0.25 -30.56
N TYR A 327 1.25 -1.21 -31.03
CA TYR A 327 -0.04 -1.57 -30.43
C TYR A 327 0.06 -1.85 -28.92
N ALA A 328 1.12 -2.58 -28.50
CA ALA A 328 1.35 -2.89 -27.09
C ALA A 328 1.57 -1.62 -26.23
N ASP A 329 2.26 -0.62 -26.76
CA ASP A 329 2.52 0.64 -26.06
C ASP A 329 1.23 1.46 -25.94
N LEU A 330 0.42 1.52 -27.01
CA LEU A 330 -0.87 2.20 -26.96
C LEU A 330 -1.83 1.53 -25.97
N ILE A 331 -1.88 0.19 -25.92
CA ILE A 331 -2.67 -0.53 -24.93
C ILE A 331 -2.19 -0.22 -23.51
N ALA A 332 -0.87 -0.26 -23.26
CA ALA A 332 -0.32 0.09 -21.95
C ALA A 332 -0.65 1.53 -21.55
N TRP A 333 -0.57 2.47 -22.49
CA TRP A 333 -0.97 3.86 -22.25
C TRP A 333 -2.46 4.01 -21.96
N LEU A 334 -3.32 3.32 -22.70
CA LEU A 334 -4.77 3.33 -22.45
C LEU A 334 -5.11 2.71 -21.09
N GLU A 335 -4.40 1.67 -20.67
CA GLU A 335 -4.51 1.11 -19.32
C GLU A 335 -4.12 2.13 -18.26
N VAL A 336 -3.00 2.84 -18.43
CA VAL A 336 -2.59 3.94 -17.52
C VAL A 336 -3.60 5.10 -17.54
N THR A 337 -4.14 5.42 -18.71
CA THR A 337 -5.13 6.50 -18.88
C THR A 337 -6.48 6.13 -18.28
N ALA A 338 -6.82 4.84 -18.27
CA ALA A 338 -7.94 4.31 -17.50
C ALA A 338 -7.70 4.50 -16.00
N GLN A 339 -6.45 4.47 -15.52
CA GLN A 339 -6.13 4.77 -14.12
C GLN A 339 -6.50 6.18 -13.71
N GLY A 340 -6.38 7.13 -14.65
CA GLY A 340 -6.84 8.51 -14.48
C GLY A 340 -8.35 8.70 -14.62
N GLY A 341 -9.11 7.67 -15.02
CA GLY A 341 -10.56 7.79 -15.28
C GLY A 341 -10.91 8.59 -16.53
N LEU A 342 -9.98 8.69 -17.48
CA LEU A 342 -10.15 9.35 -18.77
C LEU A 342 -10.72 8.42 -19.84
N VAL A 343 -10.38 7.13 -19.76
CA VAL A 343 -10.95 6.06 -20.58
C VAL A 343 -11.47 4.96 -19.70
N GLU A 344 -12.47 4.23 -20.17
CA GLU A 344 -12.93 2.99 -19.56
C GLU A 344 -12.77 1.84 -20.54
N ARG A 345 -12.53 0.65 -19.99
CA ARG A 345 -12.55 -0.60 -20.75
C ARG A 345 -13.77 -1.40 -20.34
N THR A 346 -14.69 -1.59 -21.28
CA THR A 346 -15.84 -2.48 -21.09
C THR A 346 -15.63 -3.70 -21.98
N SER A 347 -15.29 -4.85 -21.37
CA SER A 347 -14.90 -6.08 -22.09
C SER A 347 -13.71 -5.87 -23.04
N ASP A 348 -13.98 -5.90 -24.35
CA ASP A 348 -12.98 -5.78 -25.43
C ASP A 348 -13.04 -4.42 -26.14
N LYS A 349 -13.70 -3.43 -25.51
CA LYS A 349 -13.86 -2.08 -26.05
C LYS A 349 -13.35 -1.01 -25.09
N TRP A 350 -12.77 0.03 -25.67
CA TRP A 350 -12.29 1.23 -25.02
C TRP A 350 -13.20 2.39 -25.36
N SER A 351 -13.68 3.13 -24.37
CA SER A 351 -14.41 4.38 -24.56
C SER A 351 -13.71 5.50 -23.80
N VAL A 352 -13.67 6.69 -24.40
CA VAL A 352 -13.34 7.90 -23.63
C VAL A 352 -14.54 8.20 -22.76
N LEU A 353 -14.29 8.37 -21.47
CA LEU A 353 -15.31 8.75 -20.51
C LEU A 353 -15.71 10.18 -20.81
N ALA A 354 -16.83 10.35 -21.52
CA ALA A 354 -17.39 11.66 -21.76
C ALA A 354 -17.84 12.27 -20.41
N PRO A 355 -17.48 13.53 -20.10
CA PRO A 355 -18.35 14.33 -19.26
C PRO A 355 -19.64 14.52 -20.07
N LEU A 356 -20.68 13.76 -19.75
CA LEU A 356 -21.96 13.82 -20.45
C LEU A 356 -22.58 15.23 -20.39
#